data_AF-A0A645GHI8-F1
#
_entry.id   AF-A0A645GHI8-F1
#
_cell.length_a   1.000
_cell.length_b   1.000
_cell.length_c   1.000
_cell.angle_alpha   90.00
_cell.angle_beta   90.00
_cell.angle_gamma   90.00
#
_symmetry.space_group_name_H-M   'P 1'
#
loop_
_entity.id
_entity.type
_entity.pdbx_description
1 polymer ?
#
loop_
_entity_poly.entity_id
_entity_poly.type
_entity_poly.pdbx_seq_one_letter_code
_entity_poly.pdbx_strand_id
1 'polypeptide(L)' 'MLPKMEKVIGELKAIERVTGGNVNSIQDNGELLVEIHGIIGSHNLQGNTNLSAITI' A
#
# COMPACT_ATOMS: atom_id res chain seq x y z
N MET A 1 -2.05 6.59 -9.23
CA MET A 1 -2.17 7.44 -8.03
C MET A 1 -3.53 7.14 -7.42
N LEU A 2 -3.57 6.75 -6.14
CA LEU A 2 -4.84 6.48 -5.48
C LEU A 2 -5.41 7.81 -4.95
N PRO A 3 -6.72 8.06 -5.11
CA PRO A 3 -7.33 9.29 -4.64
C PRO A 3 -7.26 9.39 -3.11
N LYS A 4 -7.34 10.62 -2.58
CA LYS A 4 -7.45 10.87 -1.15
C LYS A 4 -8.61 10.07 -0.56
N MET A 5 -8.34 9.32 0.50
CA MET A 5 -9.38 8.54 1.17
C MET A 5 -10.29 9.46 1.99
N GLU A 6 -11.61 9.29 1.86
CA GLU A 6 -12.60 10.02 2.67
C GLU A 6 -12.57 9.61 4.15
N LYS A 7 -12.18 8.37 4.43
CA LYS A 7 -12.08 7.82 5.78
C LYS A 7 -10.90 6.85 5.88
N VAL A 8 -10.16 6.94 6.97
CA VAL A 8 -9.09 6.02 7.31
C VAL A 8 -9.65 4.94 8.25
N ILE A 9 -9.59 3.67 7.85
CA ILE A 9 -10.11 2.51 8.60
C ILE A 9 -9.00 1.64 9.22
N GLY A 10 -7.76 2.15 9.27
CA GLY A 10 -6.59 1.45 9.82
C GLY A 10 -5.45 2.43 10.13
N GLU A 11 -4.24 1.92 10.37
CA GLU A 11 -3.08 2.78 10.64
C GLU A 11 -2.41 3.21 9.34
N LEU A 12 -2.61 4.47 8.91
CA LEU A 12 -2.09 4.98 7.64
C LEU A 12 -0.56 4.83 7.52
N LYS A 13 0.17 5.01 8.62
CA LYS A 13 1.64 4.84 8.65
C LYS A 13 2.10 3.41 8.42
N ALA A 14 1.24 2.40 8.63
CA ALA A 14 1.56 1.02 8.32
C ALA A 14 1.84 0.84 6.82
N ILE A 15 1.38 1.75 5.96
CA ILE A 15 1.63 1.72 4.52
C ILE A 15 3.13 1.72 4.23
N GLU A 16 3.95 2.49 4.96
CA GLU A 16 5.40 2.52 4.74
C GLU A 16 6.01 1.13 4.91
N ARG A 17 5.57 0.38 5.94
CA ARG A 17 6.03 -0.99 6.18
C ARG A 17 5.47 -1.98 5.14
N VAL A 18 4.20 -1.81 4.77
CA VAL A 18 3.47 -2.71 3.85
C VAL A 18 3.81 -2.43 2.38
N THR A 19 4.53 -1.38 2.05
CA THR A 19 4.92 -1.06 0.66
C THR A 19 6.42 -1.16 0.43
N GLY A 20 7.14 -1.81 1.34
CA GLY A 20 8.58 -2.03 1.21
C GLY A 20 9.44 -0.85 1.67
N GLY A 21 8.97 -0.04 2.61
CA GLY A 21 9.72 1.06 3.21
C GLY A 21 9.66 2.37 2.42
N ASN A 22 8.65 2.56 1.56
CA ASN A 22 8.52 3.79 0.79
C ASN A 22 7.92 4.91 1.66
N VAL A 23 8.80 5.67 2.32
CA VAL A 23 8.46 6.83 3.18
C VAL A 23 7.77 7.96 2.43
N ASN A 24 7.86 7.99 1.10
CA ASN A 24 7.18 8.98 0.25
C ASN A 24 5.81 8.50 -0.24
N SER A 25 5.29 7.38 0.30
CA SER A 25 4.00 6.84 -0.10
C SER A 25 2.82 7.70 0.33
N ILE A 26 2.96 8.52 1.37
CA ILE A 26 1.92 9.45 1.82
C ILE A 26 2.30 10.86 1.34
N GLN A 27 1.44 11.47 0.53
CA GLN A 27 1.63 12.84 0.04
C GLN A 27 1.12 13.85 1.07
N ASP A 28 1.64 15.08 1.02
CA ASP A 28 1.28 16.16 1.96
C ASP A 28 -0.23 16.51 1.95
N ASN A 29 -0.92 16.21 0.84
CA ASN A 29 -2.36 16.42 0.67
C ASN A 29 -3.22 15.22 1.15
N GLY A 30 -2.59 14.12 1.59
CA GLY A 30 -3.21 12.87 2.02
C GLY A 30 -3.50 11.87 0.88
N GLU A 31 -3.00 12.13 -0.33
CA GLU A 31 -3.00 11.14 -1.41
C GLU A 31 -1.95 10.06 -1.17
N LEU A 32 -2.17 8.90 -1.80
CA LEU A 32 -1.30 7.75 -1.65
C LEU A 32 -0.60 7.42 -2.97
N LEU A 33 0.73 7.53 -2.93
CA LEU A 33 1.62 7.12 -4.00
C LEU A 33 2.13 5.71 -3.72
N VAL A 34 1.34 4.74 -4.15
CA VAL A 34 1.62 3.33 -3.90
C VAL A 34 1.51 2.54 -5.18
N GLU A 35 2.47 1.66 -5.41
CA GLU A 35 2.42 0.69 -6.48
C GLU A 35 1.62 -0.54 -6.02
N ILE A 36 0.65 -0.98 -6.84
CA ILE A 36 -0.13 -2.20 -6.55
C ILE A 36 0.81 -3.41 -6.38
N HIS A 37 1.89 -3.47 -7.15
CA HIS A 37 2.94 -4.47 -7.01
C HIS A 37 3.60 -4.46 -5.61
N GLY A 38 3.90 -3.28 -5.07
CA GLY A 38 4.49 -3.13 -3.74
C GLY A 38 3.57 -3.61 -2.61
N ILE A 39 2.26 -3.37 -2.74
CA ILE A 39 1.25 -3.83 -1.78
C ILE A 39 1.15 -5.36 -1.82
N ILE A 40 1.04 -5.95 -3.01
CA ILE A 40 0.89 -7.40 -3.20
C ILE A 40 2.18 -8.13 -2.81
N GLY A 41 3.34 -7.63 -3.27
CA GLY A 41 4.64 -8.20 -2.98
C GLY A 41 4.93 -8.23 -1.49
N SER A 42 4.66 -7.13 -0.78
CA SER A 42 4.86 -7.07 0.67
C SER A 42 3.83 -7.89 1.45
N HIS A 43 2.57 -7.95 1.01
CA HIS A 43 1.58 -8.86 1.61
C HIS A 43 2.04 -10.32 1.54
N ASN A 44 2.56 -10.74 0.38
CA ASN A 44 3.11 -12.09 0.20
C ASN A 44 4.38 -12.30 1.02
N LEU A 45 5.29 -11.32 1.08
CA LEU A 45 6.53 -11.39 1.87
C LEU A 45 6.26 -11.49 3.38
N GLN A 46 5.18 -10.85 3.86
CA GLN A 46 4.77 -10.85 5.27
C GLN A 46 3.90 -12.07 5.65
N GLY A 47 3.63 -12.99 4.71
CA GLY A 47 2.82 -14.19 4.96
C GLY A 47 1.30 -13.95 4.91
N ASN A 48 0.85 -12.76 4.52
CA ASN A 48 -0.57 -12.41 4.33
C ASN A 48 -1.01 -12.70 2.89
N THR A 49 -0.91 -13.97 2.47
CA THR A 49 -1.13 -14.45 1.08
C THR A 49 -2.61 -14.49 0.64
N ASN A 50 -3.41 -13.51 1.05
CA ASN A 50 -4.82 -13.38 0.64
C ASN A 50 -4.99 -12.65 -0.71
N LEU A 51 -3.89 -12.14 -1.28
CA LEU A 51 -3.86 -11.41 -2.55
C LEU A 51 -2.95 -12.14 -3.53
N SER A 52 -3.44 -12.42 -4.74
CA SER A 52 -2.65 -12.99 -5.83
C SER A 52 -2.77 -12.11 -7.07
N ALA A 53 -1.69 -12.05 -7.86
CA ALA A 53 -1.70 -11.39 -9.16
C ALA A 53 -1.89 -12.46 -10.25
N ILE A 54 -2.79 -12.21 -11.18
CA ILE A 54 -2.96 -13.00 -12.40
C ILE A 54 -2.48 -12.16 -13.59
N THR A 55 -1.61 -12.75 -14.42
CA THR A 55 -1.23 -12.16 -15.71
C THR A 55 -2.27 -12.60 -16.75
N ILE A 56 -2.83 -11.64 -17.49
CA ILE A 56 -3.77 -11.87 -18.60
C ILE A 56 -3.00 -11.77 -19.91
#